data_AF-A0AAW9KJ34-F1
#
_entry.id   AF-A0AAW9KJ34-F1
#
_cell.length_a   1.000
_cell.length_b   1.000
_cell.length_c   1.000
_cell.angle_alpha   90.00
_cell.angle_beta   90.00
_cell.angle_gamma   90.00
#
_symmetry.space_group_name_H-M   'P 1'
#
loop_
_entity.id
_entity.type
_entity.pdbx_description
1 polymer ?
#
loop_
_entity_poly.entity_id
_entity_poly.type
_entity_poly.pdbx_seq_one_letter_code
_entity_poly.pdbx_strand_id
1 'polypeptide(L)' 'LVQRFANAEAIGPMCQGFAKPINDLSRGCSSDDIVNVVALTAVQAQAQK' A
#
# COMPACT_ATOMS: atom_id res chain seq x y z
N LEU A 1 -15.50 5.53 -2.76
CA LEU A 1 -16.93 5.12 -2.90
C LEU A 1 -17.07 3.61 -2.94
N VAL A 2 -16.31 2.91 -3.80
CA VAL A 2 -16.36 1.43 -3.90
C VAL A 2 -16.12 0.72 -2.57
N GLN A 3 -15.08 1.08 -1.80
CA GLN A 3 -14.86 0.51 -0.46
C GLN A 3 -16.04 0.74 0.51
N ARG A 4 -16.79 1.83 0.35
CA ARG A 4 -17.88 2.21 1.27
C ARG A 4 -19.24 1.68 0.83
N PHE A 5 -19.45 1.44 -0.46
CA PHE A 5 -20.76 1.13 -1.02
C PHE A 5 -20.82 -0.22 -1.75
N ALA A 6 -19.67 -0.86 -2.01
CA ALA A 6 -19.60 -2.10 -2.77
C ALA A 6 -18.84 -3.22 -2.03
N ASN A 7 -18.61 -3.06 -0.71
CA ASN A 7 -17.89 -4.04 0.13
C ASN A 7 -16.52 -4.50 -0.42
N ALA A 8 -15.85 -3.65 -1.20
CA ALA A 8 -14.50 -3.92 -1.66
C ALA A 8 -13.49 -3.52 -0.59
N GLU A 9 -12.39 -4.27 -0.50
CA GLU A 9 -11.23 -3.87 0.29
C GLU A 9 -10.37 -2.88 -0.51
N ALA A 10 -9.81 -1.87 0.17
CA ALA A 10 -8.90 -0.92 -0.44
C ALA A 10 -7.56 -0.95 0.30
N ILE A 11 -6.49 -1.30 -0.41
CA ILE A 11 -5.12 -1.33 0.11
C ILE A 11 -4.36 -0.15 -0.50
N GLY A 12 -3.81 0.74 0.33
CA GLY A 12 -3.06 1.90 -0.11
C GLY A 12 -3.11 3.09 0.87
N PRO A 13 -2.64 4.28 0.45
CA PRO A 13 -2.22 4.65 -0.90
C PRO A 13 -0.90 4.01 -1.36
N MET A 14 -0.80 3.64 -2.64
CA MET A 14 0.45 3.15 -3.25
C MET A 14 1.18 4.30 -3.94
N CYS A 15 2.42 4.53 -3.53
CA CYS A 15 3.32 5.48 -4.17
C CYS A 15 4.02 4.85 -5.39
N GLN A 16 4.22 5.62 -6.46
CA GLN A 16 4.81 5.18 -7.72
C GLN A 16 5.78 6.23 -8.28
N GLY A 17 6.75 5.79 -9.07
CA GLY A 17 7.68 6.68 -9.79
C GLY A 17 8.97 7.06 -9.05
N PHE A 18 9.16 6.60 -7.81
CA PHE A 18 10.41 6.78 -7.07
C PHE A 18 11.50 5.82 -7.55
N ALA A 19 12.78 6.21 -7.41
CA ALA A 19 13.94 5.37 -7.76
C ALA A 19 14.07 4.10 -6.89
N LYS A 20 13.52 4.16 -5.67
CA LYS A 20 13.32 3.00 -4.79
C LYS A 20 11.90 3.08 -4.23
N PRO A 21 11.25 1.94 -3.94
CA PRO A 21 9.88 1.96 -3.47
C PRO A 21 9.82 2.50 -2.04
N ILE A 22 8.95 3.47 -1.85
CA ILE A 22 8.66 4.11 -0.57
C ILE A 22 7.14 4.26 -0.57
N ASN A 23 6.48 3.84 0.51
CA ASN A 23 5.05 4.05 0.70
C ASN A 23 4.82 4.75 2.04
N ASP A 24 3.82 5.60 2.08
CA ASP A 24 3.36 6.27 3.30
C ASP A 24 2.23 5.47 3.95
N LEU A 25 2.12 5.60 5.27
CA LEU A 25 1.04 5.00 6.05
C LEU A 25 0.03 6.06 6.45
N SER A 26 -1.26 5.70 6.38
CA SER A 26 -2.30 6.54 6.95
C SER A 26 -2.12 6.67 8.47
N ARG A 27 -2.29 7.88 9.00
CA ARG A 27 -2.32 8.08 10.46
C ARG A 27 -3.44 7.23 11.08
N GLY A 28 -3.09 6.43 12.09
CA GLY A 28 -4.02 5.52 12.76
C GLY A 28 -4.24 4.18 12.03
N CYS A 29 -3.35 3.79 11.11
CA CYS A 29 -3.39 2.47 10.49
C CYS A 29 -3.26 1.33 11.51
N SER A 30 -3.86 0.19 11.20
CA SER A 30 -3.73 -1.03 11.99
C SER A 30 -2.37 -1.70 11.76
N SER A 31 -2.02 -2.68 12.61
CA SER A 31 -0.86 -3.55 12.36
C SER A 31 -0.96 -4.29 11.03
N ASP A 32 -2.17 -4.67 10.63
CA ASP A 32 -2.42 -5.45 9.43
C ASP A 32 -2.20 -4.58 8.17
N ASP A 33 -2.58 -3.30 8.24
CA ASP A 33 -2.28 -2.33 7.19
C ASP A 33 -0.76 -2.14 7.00
N ILE A 34 0.00 -2.12 8.11
CA ILE A 34 1.46 -2.01 8.06
C ILE A 34 2.05 -3.23 7.33
N VAL A 35 1.61 -4.44 7.69
CA VAL A 35 2.07 -5.67 7.04
C VAL A 35 1.73 -5.66 5.56
N ASN A 36 0.51 -5.27 5.20
CA ASN A 36 0.07 -5.16 3.81
C ASN A 36 0.93 -4.19 3.00
N VAL A 37 1.24 -3.00 3.54
CA VAL A 37 2.07 -2.00 2.86
C VAL A 37 3.53 -2.44 2.77
N VAL A 38 4.07 -3.15 3.77
CA VAL A 38 5.42 -3.73 3.70
C VAL A 38 5.50 -4.80 2.61
N ALA A 39 4.54 -5.73 2.57
CA ALA A 39 4.46 -6.75 1.54
C ALA A 39 4.36 -6.12 0.14
N LEU A 40 3.52 -5.09 -0.01
CA LEU A 40 3.40 -4.31 -1.24
C LEU A 40 4.74 -3.69 -1.67
N THR A 41 5.42 -3.02 -0.73
CA THR A 41 6.71 -2.34 -0.97
C THR A 41 7.79 -3.34 -1.39
N ALA A 42 7.81 -4.53 -0.78
CA ALA A 42 8.75 -5.59 -1.14
C ALA A 42 8.56 -6.07 -2.59
N VAL A 43 7.31 -6.24 -3.03
CA VAL A 43 7.00 -6.61 -4.42
C VAL A 43 7.36 -5.47 -5.38
N GLN A 44 7.09 -4.21 -5.01
CA GLN A 44 7.51 -3.07 -5.83
C GLN A 44 9.04 -3.02 -6.01
N ALA A 45 9.80 -3.36 -4.97
CA ALA A 45 11.27 -3.42 -5.03
C ALA A 45 11.75 -4.49 -6.01
N GLN A 46 11.05 -5.63 -6.08
CA GLN A 46 11.37 -6.70 -7.03
C GLN A 46 11.04 -6.31 -8.48
N ALA A 47 10.03 -5.46 -8.68
CA ALA A 47 9.62 -4.99 -10.01
C ALA A 47 10.54 -3.89 -10.57
N GLN A 48 11.24 -3.14 -9.71
CA GLN A 48 12.23 -2.13 -10.12
C GLN A 48 13.60 -2.81 -10.29
N LYS A 49 13.96 -3.11 -11.55
CA LYS A 49 15.30 -3.59 -11.92
C LYS A 49 16.31 -2.46 -12.01
#